data_AF-A0A0D2RP82-F1
#
_entry.id   AF-A0A0D2RP82-F1
#
_cell.length_a   1.000
_cell.length_b   1.000
_cell.length_c   1.000
_cell.angle_alpha   90.00
_cell.angle_beta   90.00
_cell.angle_gamma   90.00
#
_symmetry.space_group_name_H-M   'P 1'
#
loop_
_entity.id
_entity.type
_entity.pdbx_description
1 polymer ?
#
loop_
_entity_poly.entity_id
_entity_poly.type
_entity_poly.pdbx_seq_one_letter_code
_entity_poly.pdbx_strand_id
1 'polypeptide(L)'
;MIHINRPPKSRNPQSLNPINSLQNPSFSQSRMPSFLSKSFLRLPPKSLLFPMSTVAAAKSRLRGVVFDMDGTLTVPVIDFAAMYKAVLGDVEYKRIKAENPSGIDILHHIESWSPEKQQEAYKIIADFEKQGLDRLQIMPGAAELCGFLDAKKIRSIFAPTIIYFSY
;
A
#
# COMPACT_ATOMS: atom_id res chain seq x y z
N MET A 1 -20.79 -36.50 1.08
CA MET A 1 -21.90 -35.73 1.69
C MET A 1 -21.73 -35.80 3.20
N ILE A 2 -21.02 -34.82 3.78
CA ILE A 2 -20.68 -34.79 5.21
C ILE A 2 -21.15 -33.44 5.75
N HIS A 3 -22.07 -33.49 6.71
CA HIS A 3 -22.78 -32.35 7.27
C HIS A 3 -21.98 -31.81 8.45
N ILE A 4 -21.37 -30.62 8.30
CA ILE A 4 -20.66 -29.95 9.40
C ILE A 4 -21.58 -28.87 9.97
N ASN A 5 -22.03 -29.10 11.21
CA ASN A 5 -22.89 -28.21 11.97
C ASN A 5 -22.21 -26.85 12.24
N ARG A 6 -22.86 -25.76 11.81
CA ARG A 6 -22.49 -24.38 12.11
C ARG A 6 -22.99 -24.00 13.53
N PRO A 7 -22.17 -23.41 14.42
CA PRO A 7 -22.64 -22.98 15.73
C PRO A 7 -23.52 -21.72 15.66
N PRO A 8 -24.47 -21.53 16.59
CA PRO A 8 -25.48 -20.48 16.50
C PRO A 8 -24.96 -19.09 16.89
N LYS A 9 -25.52 -18.09 16.21
CA LYS A 9 -25.29 -16.66 16.37
C LYS A 9 -25.79 -16.18 17.75
N SER A 10 -24.88 -15.77 18.63
CA SER A 10 -25.22 -15.17 19.92
C SER A 10 -25.85 -13.78 19.72
N ARG A 11 -27.01 -13.58 20.35
CA ARG A 11 -27.82 -12.36 20.31
C ARG A 11 -27.36 -11.38 21.37
N ASN A 12 -27.28 -10.12 20.96
CA ASN A 12 -27.17 -8.94 21.82
C ASN A 12 -28.56 -8.59 22.41
N PRO A 13 -28.67 -8.26 23.70
CA PRO A 13 -29.76 -7.42 24.19
C PRO A 13 -29.27 -6.12 24.85
N GLN A 14 -30.05 -5.09 24.55
CA GLN A 14 -29.94 -3.67 24.84
C GLN A 14 -29.80 -3.30 26.33
N SER A 15 -29.17 -2.15 26.62
CA SER A 15 -29.62 -1.25 27.69
C SER A 15 -29.37 0.23 27.34
N LEU A 16 -30.44 1.01 27.51
CA LEU A 16 -30.60 2.44 27.30
C LEU A 16 -29.79 3.29 28.29
N ASN A 17 -29.34 4.48 27.87
CA ASN A 17 -29.73 5.78 28.44
C ASN A 17 -29.04 6.95 27.69
N PRO A 18 -29.78 7.97 27.24
CA PRO A 18 -29.25 9.25 26.80
C PRO A 18 -29.23 10.24 27.98
N ILE A 19 -28.29 11.19 27.98
CA ILE A 19 -28.37 12.56 28.56
C ILE A 19 -26.93 13.07 28.74
N ASN A 20 -26.51 14.00 27.88
CA ASN A 20 -26.01 15.31 28.32
C ASN A 20 -25.85 16.26 27.13
N SER A 21 -26.81 17.18 27.09
CA SER A 21 -26.78 18.46 26.38
C SER A 21 -25.70 19.34 26.99
N LEU A 22 -24.77 19.84 26.17
CA LEU A 22 -23.96 21.03 26.47
C LEU A 22 -23.79 21.87 25.18
N GLN A 23 -24.76 22.78 25.03
CA GLN A 23 -24.60 24.20 24.66
C GLN A 23 -23.51 24.59 23.63
N ASN A 24 -23.98 24.92 22.43
CA ASN A 24 -23.35 25.90 21.54
C ASN A 24 -23.55 27.32 22.09
N PRO A 25 -22.51 28.19 22.10
CA PRO A 25 -22.70 29.62 22.09
C PRO A 25 -22.66 30.15 20.66
N SER A 26 -23.80 30.71 20.27
CA SER A 26 -24.03 31.61 19.15
C SER A 26 -23.06 32.81 19.23
N PHE A 27 -22.36 33.12 18.14
CA PHE A 27 -21.72 34.42 17.96
C PHE A 27 -22.35 35.16 16.78
N SER A 28 -22.75 36.40 17.08
CA SER A 28 -23.59 37.27 16.28
C SER A 28 -22.96 37.77 14.99
N GLN A 29 -23.88 38.09 14.06
CA GLN A 29 -23.79 38.94 12.89
C GLN A 29 -22.85 40.15 13.02
N SER A 30 -22.15 40.47 11.91
CA SER A 30 -22.19 41.81 11.28
C SER A 30 -21.43 41.79 9.94
N ARG A 31 -22.15 41.89 8.81
CA ARG A 31 -22.27 43.10 7.94
C ARG A 31 -20.95 43.55 7.29
N MET A 32 -20.84 43.35 5.97
CA MET A 32 -19.99 44.15 5.07
C MET A 32 -20.65 45.53 4.81
N PRO A 33 -19.93 46.54 4.29
CA PRO A 33 -19.78 46.64 2.84
C PRO A 33 -18.42 47.16 2.31
N SER A 34 -18.28 46.97 1.01
CA SER A 34 -17.29 47.39 0.03
C SER A 34 -16.88 48.86 0.01
N PHE A 35 -15.61 49.12 -0.36
CA PHE A 35 -15.20 50.36 -1.02
C PHE A 35 -14.52 50.07 -2.36
N LEU A 36 -15.10 50.61 -3.43
CA LEU A 36 -14.45 50.83 -4.72
C LEU A 36 -13.42 51.96 -4.60
N SER A 37 -12.29 51.85 -5.29
CA SER A 37 -11.59 53.03 -5.81
C SER A 37 -10.87 52.71 -7.12
N LYS A 38 -10.83 53.73 -7.97
CA LYS A 38 -10.66 53.69 -9.43
C LYS A 38 -9.19 53.80 -9.85
N SER A 39 -8.92 53.14 -10.98
CA SER A 39 -7.88 53.31 -12.00
C SER A 39 -6.91 54.50 -11.90
N PHE A 40 -5.61 54.23 -12.14
CA PHE A 40 -4.72 55.13 -12.86
C PHE A 40 -3.81 54.35 -13.84
N LEU A 41 -3.94 54.69 -15.12
CA LEU A 41 -3.10 54.26 -16.24
C LEU A 41 -1.78 55.06 -16.22
N ARG A 42 -0.61 54.39 -16.24
CA ARG A 42 0.68 54.93 -16.74
C ARG A 42 1.58 53.82 -17.31
N LEU A 43 1.87 53.87 -18.61
CA LEU A 43 3.05 53.31 -19.33
C LEU A 43 3.98 54.51 -19.66
N PRO A 44 5.28 54.43 -20.08
CA PRO A 44 6.13 53.34 -20.66
C PRO A 44 7.58 53.35 -20.00
N PRO A 45 8.75 52.95 -20.60
CA PRO A 45 9.10 52.27 -21.85
C PRO A 45 9.98 51.00 -21.73
N LYS A 46 10.21 50.38 -22.88
CA LYS A 46 10.90 49.11 -23.13
C LYS A 46 12.39 49.15 -22.74
N SER A 47 12.80 48.28 -21.83
CA SER A 47 14.17 47.77 -21.73
C SER A 47 14.15 46.27 -22.01
N LEU A 48 14.64 45.86 -23.20
CA LEU A 48 14.86 44.45 -23.54
C LEU A 48 16.09 43.95 -22.79
N LEU A 49 15.93 43.73 -21.49
CA LEU A 49 16.75 42.77 -20.77
C LEU A 49 16.06 41.44 -21.00
N PHE A 50 16.67 40.56 -21.79
CA PHE A 50 16.24 39.17 -21.83
C PHE A 50 16.49 38.60 -20.42
N PRO A 51 15.45 38.29 -19.62
CA PRO A 51 15.69 37.43 -18.48
C PRO A 51 16.11 36.10 -19.10
N MET A 52 17.35 35.69 -18.84
CA MET A 52 17.76 34.30 -18.98
C MET A 52 16.84 33.54 -18.04
N SER A 53 15.68 33.13 -18.57
CA SER A 53 14.71 32.32 -17.85
C SER A 53 15.43 31.02 -17.62
N THR A 54 16.01 30.87 -16.44
CA THR A 54 16.24 29.56 -15.89
C THR A 54 14.87 28.92 -15.88
N VAL A 55 14.60 28.10 -16.90
CA VAL A 55 13.46 27.20 -16.89
C VAL A 55 13.78 26.23 -15.76
N ALA A 56 13.50 26.65 -14.53
CA ALA A 56 13.35 25.74 -13.42
C ALA A 56 12.19 24.86 -13.86
N ALA A 57 12.53 23.70 -14.43
CA ALA A 57 11.57 22.72 -14.89
C ALA A 57 10.54 22.57 -13.79
N ALA A 58 9.32 23.05 -14.04
CA ALA A 58 8.26 23.04 -13.05
C ALA A 58 8.09 21.60 -12.61
N LYS A 59 8.54 21.28 -11.39
CA LYS A 59 8.52 19.90 -10.88
C LYS A 59 7.08 19.41 -11.00
N SER A 60 6.91 18.31 -11.73
CA SER A 60 5.58 17.72 -11.93
C SER A 60 4.95 17.44 -10.56
N ARG A 61 3.70 17.86 -10.39
CA ARG A 61 3.00 17.64 -9.12
C ARG A 61 2.69 16.16 -8.99
N LEU A 62 3.27 15.50 -7.99
CA LEU A 62 2.96 14.11 -7.63
C LEU A 62 1.44 13.96 -7.44
N ARG A 63 0.83 13.03 -8.18
CA ARG A 63 -0.63 12.79 -8.18
C ARG A 63 -1.03 11.58 -7.36
N GLY A 64 -0.10 10.65 -7.20
CA GLY A 64 -0.27 9.45 -6.39
C GLY A 64 1.01 8.63 -6.38
N VAL A 65 1.02 7.61 -5.52
CA VAL A 65 2.11 6.66 -5.33
C VAL A 65 1.56 5.25 -5.29
N VAL A 66 2.33 4.31 -5.81
CA VAL A 66 2.07 2.87 -5.68
C VAL A 66 3.22 2.29 -4.90
N PHE A 67 2.90 1.60 -3.81
CA PHE A 67 3.90 0.91 -3.00
C PHE A 67 3.78 -0.59 -3.24
N ASP A 68 4.94 -1.21 -3.44
CA ASP A 68 5.10 -2.64 -3.18
C ASP A 68 4.94 -2.91 -1.67
N MET A 69 4.69 -4.15 -1.28
CA MET A 69 4.62 -4.53 0.13
C MET A 69 5.99 -4.94 0.68
N ASP A 70 6.50 -6.10 0.24
CA ASP A 70 7.62 -6.75 0.90
C ASP A 70 8.94 -6.05 0.57
N GLY A 71 9.67 -5.64 1.62
CA GLY A 71 10.89 -4.85 1.47
C GLY A 71 10.64 -3.36 1.26
N THR A 72 9.38 -2.92 1.15
CA THR A 72 8.99 -1.51 1.00
C THR A 72 8.14 -1.04 2.19
N LEU A 73 6.94 -1.57 2.35
CA LEU A 73 6.02 -1.23 3.46
C LEU A 73 6.10 -2.23 4.61
N THR A 74 6.53 -3.46 4.34
CA THR A 74 6.73 -4.51 5.32
C THR A 74 8.17 -4.97 5.31
N VAL A 75 8.67 -5.36 6.48
CA VAL A 75 9.97 -6.04 6.57
C VAL A 75 9.82 -7.41 5.89
N PRO A 76 10.74 -7.81 4.99
CA PRO A 76 10.71 -9.14 4.40
C PRO A 76 10.85 -10.21 5.50
N VAL A 77 9.88 -11.11 5.60
CA VAL A 77 9.83 -12.15 6.64
C VAL A 77 9.81 -13.58 6.10
N ILE A 78 9.51 -13.75 4.81
CA ILE A 78 9.55 -15.06 4.14
C ILE A 78 11.00 -15.37 3.75
N ASP A 79 11.52 -16.51 4.22
CA ASP A 79 12.79 -17.05 3.74
C ASP A 79 12.56 -17.76 2.40
N PHE A 80 12.60 -16.98 1.32
CA PHE A 80 12.45 -17.50 -0.05
C PHE A 80 13.49 -18.57 -0.39
N ALA A 81 14.71 -18.49 0.16
CA ALA A 81 15.73 -19.49 -0.12
C ALA A 81 15.39 -20.85 0.52
N ALA A 82 14.91 -20.84 1.76
CA ALA A 82 14.40 -22.05 2.41
C ALA A 82 13.16 -22.60 1.71
N MET A 83 12.23 -21.73 1.30
CA MET A 83 11.03 -22.13 0.55
C MET A 83 11.39 -22.79 -0.80
N TYR A 84 12.28 -22.18 -1.59
CA TYR A 84 12.71 -22.75 -2.87
C TYR A 84 13.40 -24.10 -2.69
N LYS A 85 14.23 -24.26 -1.66
CA LYS A 85 14.84 -25.56 -1.35
C LYS A 85 13.81 -26.60 -0.91
N ALA A 86 12.79 -26.21 -0.15
CA ALA A 86 11.73 -27.12 0.26
C ALA A 86 10.88 -27.59 -0.93
N VAL A 87 10.62 -26.72 -1.91
CA VAL A 87 9.85 -27.06 -3.12
C VAL A 87 10.69 -27.85 -4.14
N LEU A 88 11.90 -27.39 -4.45
CA LEU A 88 12.72 -27.90 -5.56
C LEU A 88 13.72 -28.99 -5.12
N GLY A 89 14.08 -29.02 -3.84
CA GLY A 89 15.25 -29.72 -3.34
C GLY A 89 16.56 -28.94 -3.55
N ASP A 90 17.60 -29.27 -2.78
CA ASP A 90 18.87 -28.54 -2.77
C ASP A 90 19.62 -28.56 -4.11
N VAL A 91 19.56 -29.70 -4.83
CA VAL A 91 20.29 -29.88 -6.09
C VAL A 91 19.69 -29.00 -7.18
N GLU A 92 18.37 -29.09 -7.37
CA GLU A 92 17.67 -28.33 -8.41
C GLU A 92 17.65 -26.83 -8.08
N TYR A 93 17.47 -26.46 -6.81
CA TYR A 93 17.61 -25.07 -6.38
C TYR A 93 18.96 -24.46 -6.78
N LYS A 94 20.07 -25.16 -6.52
CA LYS A 94 21.41 -24.68 -6.87
C LYS A 94 21.59 -24.53 -8.38
N ARG A 95 21.07 -25.49 -9.15
CA ARG A 95 21.12 -25.46 -10.61
C ARG A 95 20.37 -24.24 -11.17
N ILE A 96 19.09 -24.09 -10.82
CA ILE A 96 18.25 -23.01 -11.34
C ILE A 96 18.78 -21.64 -10.91
N LYS A 97 19.30 -21.51 -9.67
CA LYS A 97 19.91 -20.26 -9.20
C LYS A 97 21.19 -19.89 -9.95
N ALA A 98 21.99 -20.88 -10.35
CA ALA A 98 23.18 -20.64 -11.15
C ALA A 98 22.82 -20.20 -12.58
N GLU A 99 21.74 -20.73 -13.14
CA GLU A 99 21.21 -20.37 -14.46
C GLU A 99 20.50 -18.99 -14.43
N ASN A 100 19.87 -18.62 -13.31
CA ASN A 100 19.09 -17.39 -13.16
C ASN A 100 19.57 -16.54 -11.97
N PRO A 101 20.62 -15.72 -12.15
CA PRO A 101 21.17 -14.90 -11.07
C PRO A 101 20.22 -13.77 -10.62
N SER A 102 19.24 -13.39 -11.45
CA SER A 102 18.23 -12.37 -11.14
C SER A 102 17.13 -12.84 -10.18
N GLY A 103 17.02 -14.16 -9.94
CA GLY A 103 15.98 -14.73 -9.09
C GLY A 103 15.29 -15.93 -9.74
N ILE A 104 14.50 -16.65 -8.93
CA ILE A 104 13.71 -17.80 -9.37
C ILE A 104 12.24 -17.42 -9.28
N ASP A 105 11.52 -17.50 -10.40
CA ASP A 105 10.07 -17.51 -10.39
C ASP A 105 9.60 -18.95 -10.11
N ILE A 106 9.34 -19.23 -8.83
CA ILE A 106 8.97 -20.57 -8.39
C ILE A 106 7.61 -21.00 -8.94
N LEU A 107 6.66 -20.06 -9.10
CA LEU A 107 5.31 -20.37 -9.55
C LEU A 107 5.32 -20.79 -11.01
N HIS A 108 6.05 -20.05 -11.84
CA HIS A 108 6.23 -20.42 -13.24
C HIS A 108 6.97 -21.76 -13.38
N HIS A 109 7.95 -22.03 -12.50
CA HIS A 109 8.69 -23.29 -12.54
C HIS A 109 7.81 -24.52 -12.26
N ILE A 110 6.93 -24.44 -11.27
CA ILE A 110 6.05 -25.57 -10.87
C ILE A 110 4.80 -25.71 -11.76
N GLU A 111 4.49 -24.73 -12.60
CA GLU A 111 3.31 -24.74 -13.49
C GLU A 111 3.28 -25.95 -14.43
N SER A 112 4.46 -26.43 -14.83
CA SER A 112 4.63 -27.57 -15.74
C SER A 112 4.68 -28.94 -15.04
N TRP A 113 4.61 -28.98 -13.71
CA TRP A 113 4.74 -30.23 -12.93
C TRP A 113 3.46 -31.07 -13.01
N SER A 114 3.55 -32.34 -12.60
CA SER A 114 2.34 -33.16 -12.46
C SER A 114 1.42 -32.57 -11.39
N PRO A 115 0.10 -32.74 -11.51
CA PRO A 115 -0.86 -32.16 -10.56
C PRO A 115 -0.57 -32.49 -9.10
N GLU A 116 -0.13 -33.71 -8.81
CA GLU A 116 0.20 -34.15 -7.45
C GLU A 116 1.41 -33.39 -6.89
N LYS A 117 2.47 -33.23 -7.69
CA LYS A 117 3.67 -32.48 -7.30
C LYS A 117 3.37 -30.99 -7.17
N GLN A 118 2.53 -30.47 -8.05
CA GLN A 118 2.11 -29.07 -7.99
C GLN A 118 1.33 -28.80 -6.69
N GLN A 119 0.41 -29.68 -6.32
CA GLN A 119 -0.35 -29.57 -5.07
C GLN A 119 0.56 -29.61 -3.83
N GLU A 120 1.56 -30.50 -3.83
CA GLU A 120 2.54 -30.57 -2.75
C GLU A 120 3.39 -29.29 -2.67
N ALA A 121 3.89 -28.79 -3.80
CA ALA A 121 4.64 -27.54 -3.88
C ALA A 121 3.84 -26.35 -3.35
N TYR A 122 2.58 -26.23 -3.74
CA TYR A 122 1.71 -25.17 -3.28
C TYR A 122 1.41 -25.25 -1.78
N LYS A 123 1.26 -26.46 -1.23
CA LYS A 123 1.11 -26.63 0.22
C LYS A 123 2.34 -26.12 0.97
N ILE A 124 3.54 -26.45 0.48
CA ILE A 124 4.79 -25.96 1.06
C ILE A 124 4.84 -24.43 1.00
N ILE A 125 4.55 -23.82 -0.16
CA ILE A 125 4.54 -22.36 -0.33
C ILE A 125 3.56 -21.72 0.66
N ALA A 126 2.33 -22.23 0.74
CA ALA A 126 1.31 -21.72 1.67
C ALA A 126 1.74 -21.82 3.14
N ASP A 127 2.45 -22.88 3.53
CA ASP A 127 2.99 -23.03 4.89
C ASP A 127 4.06 -21.96 5.19
N PHE A 128 4.93 -21.63 4.23
CA PHE A 128 5.91 -20.54 4.37
C PHE A 128 5.24 -19.16 4.40
N GLU A 129 4.23 -18.92 3.57
CA GLU A 129 3.46 -17.66 3.58
C GLU A 129 2.74 -17.45 4.91
N LYS A 130 2.11 -18.50 5.44
CA LYS A 130 1.45 -18.45 6.74
C LYS A 130 2.44 -18.08 7.86
N GLN A 131 3.62 -18.69 7.87
CA GLN A 131 4.68 -18.34 8.81
C GLN A 131 5.18 -16.90 8.65
N GLY A 132 5.22 -16.39 7.41
CA GLY A 132 5.54 -15.00 7.10
C GLY A 132 4.50 -14.05 7.68
N LEU A 133 3.21 -14.32 7.43
CA LEU A 133 2.10 -13.52 7.96
C LEU A 133 2.14 -13.41 9.49
N ASP A 134 2.43 -14.51 10.20
CA ASP A 134 2.51 -14.54 11.66
C ASP A 134 3.65 -13.65 12.22
N ARG A 135 4.68 -13.36 11.41
CA ARG A 135 5.86 -12.58 11.80
C ARG A 135 5.89 -11.19 11.18
N LEU A 136 4.85 -10.82 10.43
CA LEU A 136 4.81 -9.62 9.62
C LEU A 136 5.05 -8.37 10.48
N GLN A 137 5.94 -7.51 10.00
CA GLN A 137 6.28 -6.25 10.65
C GLN A 137 6.20 -5.12 9.63
N ILE A 138 5.66 -3.99 10.07
CA ILE A 138 5.66 -2.76 9.27
C ILE A 138 7.09 -2.22 9.19
N MET A 139 7.50 -1.78 8.00
CA MET A 139 8.80 -1.15 7.78
C MET A 139 8.87 0.16 8.59
N PRO A 140 9.94 0.40 9.38
CA PRO A 140 10.11 1.66 10.08
C PRO A 140 10.00 2.86 9.13
N GLY A 141 9.23 3.89 9.51
CA GLY A 141 8.98 5.07 8.67
C GLY A 141 7.81 4.92 7.68
N ALA A 142 7.31 3.71 7.43
CA ALA A 142 6.21 3.50 6.49
C ALA A 142 4.90 4.13 6.99
N ALA A 143 4.60 4.00 8.29
CA ALA A 143 3.40 4.59 8.88
C ALA A 143 3.42 6.12 8.81
N GLU A 144 4.58 6.74 9.08
CA GLU A 144 4.81 8.17 9.03
C GLU A 144 4.70 8.69 7.59
N LEU A 145 5.27 7.96 6.63
CA LEU A 145 5.17 8.27 5.20
C LEU A 145 3.72 8.22 4.72
N CYS A 146 2.98 7.16 5.07
CA CYS A 146 1.56 7.03 4.75
C CYS A 146 0.76 8.20 5.35
N GLY A 147 0.99 8.53 6.62
CA GLY A 147 0.35 9.67 7.29
C GLY A 147 0.67 11.01 6.62
N PHE A 148 1.91 11.20 6.15
CA PHE A 148 2.31 12.39 5.40
C PHE A 148 1.57 12.49 4.05
N LEU A 149 1.48 11.39 3.31
CA LEU A 149 0.80 11.35 2.01
C LEU A 149 -0.69 11.61 2.16
N ASP A 150 -1.32 11.04 3.18
CA ASP A 150 -2.72 11.26 3.53
C ASP A 150 -2.98 12.73 3.88
N ALA A 151 -2.13 13.34 4.72
CA ALA A 151 -2.22 14.76 5.06
C ALA A 151 -2.08 15.67 3.84
N LYS A 152 -1.28 15.27 2.85
CA LYS A 152 -1.12 15.97 1.56
C LYS A 152 -2.19 15.64 0.53
N LYS A 153 -3.14 14.74 0.85
CA LYS A 153 -4.19 14.24 -0.06
C LYS A 153 -3.60 13.64 -1.34
N ILE A 154 -2.46 12.98 -1.23
CA ILE A 154 -1.82 12.22 -2.30
C ILE A 154 -2.38 10.81 -2.25
N ARG A 155 -2.90 10.32 -3.37
CA ARG A 155 -3.47 8.97 -3.41
C ARG A 155 -2.37 7.92 -3.32
N SER A 156 -2.56 6.93 -2.47
CA SER A 156 -1.66 5.79 -2.31
C SER A 156 -2.40 4.50 -2.66
N ILE A 157 -1.73 3.60 -3.38
CA ILE A 157 -2.21 2.25 -3.67
C ILE A 157 -1.14 1.27 -3.17
N PHE A 158 -1.58 0.19 -2.54
CA PHE A 158 -0.71 -0.91 -2.12
C PHE A 158 -0.86 -2.07 -3.09
N ALA A 159 0.25 -2.57 -3.60
CA ALA A 159 0.32 -3.76 -4.44
C ALA A 159 0.83 -4.92 -3.57
N PRO A 160 -0.06 -5.74 -2.98
CA PRO A 160 0.36 -6.90 -2.20
C PRO A 160 0.93 -8.00 -3.10
N THR A 161 2.01 -8.63 -2.66
CA THR A 161 2.60 -9.83 -3.28
C THR A 161 1.94 -11.12 -2.78
N ILE A 162 0.99 -11.04 -1.83
CA ILE A 162 0.46 -12.23 -1.16
C ILE A 162 -0.15 -13.21 -2.17
N ILE A 163 0.44 -14.41 -2.26
CA ILE A 163 0.00 -15.47 -3.15
C ILE A 163 -1.13 -16.23 -2.44
N TYR A 164 -2.28 -15.58 -2.22
CA TYR A 164 -3.45 -16.28 -1.66
C TYR A 164 -3.95 -17.31 -2.67
N PHE A 165 -3.50 -18.55 -2.54
CA PHE A 165 -4.23 -19.69 -3.07
C PHE A 165 -5.23 -20.17 -2.02
N SER A 166 -6.52 -19.96 -2.30
CA SER A 166 -7.57 -20.78 -1.68
C SER A 166 -7.67 -22.07 -2.49
N TYR A 167 -7.09 -23.17 -2.00
CA TYR A 167 -7.32 -24.52 -2.53
C TYR A 167 -8.49 -25.19 -1.80
#